data_AF-A0A835QYA5-F1
#
_entry.id   AF-A0A835QYA5-F1
#
_cell.length_a   1.000
_cell.length_b   1.000
_cell.length_c   1.000
_cell.angle_alpha   90.00
_cell.angle_beta   90.00
_cell.angle_gamma   90.00
#
_symmetry.space_group_name_H-M   'P 1'
#
loop_
_entity.id
_entity.type
_entity.pdbx_description
1 polymer ?
#
loop_
_entity_poly.entity_id
_entity_poly.type
_entity_poly.pdbx_seq_one_letter_code
_entity_poly.pdbx_strand_id
1 'polypeptide(L)'
;MAARTTATLSHNLHQLPETPAPHPLTAEDIILLAQNPSSTLPPLLSSSVLLTLLDSASPSLISSILSLFSRSPPSPSLFGPFFVSFLQLVLTRRLPPNQDLARVFHLIYPLLPHLDHSHLISVLDVISSRLSDIADADDAQVLDFLPQLLDLAGDDHKYINAFLEKLLSIEWSKALLVKIVCLLRDFPAASKGRVLEFLHKIFDGMTGVDIQDLPSMVYQLLLLASKGTSSASRKELIVGLLRFFGEPLKGQASVVRQMEGTILMHVSFAVKQDSSLGQEMIAVVRSDLGAFNHFSVAILLSVATIRRFNESSIGALKSIVVTAFEDEKHARDSKWLPDSSKDEFRRISKSVEKALIRAINQSSCGRENVVPSVLQFGFSLLDLVEGKKSGLRGSSDGLIGIEELGIQTIKAVFDFHEMARNETQIADRNSVVKRYLTES
;
A
#
# COMPACT_ATOMS: atom_id res chain seq x y z
N MET A 1 2.09 -33.20 102.73
CA MET A 1 2.52 -31.78 102.82
C MET A 1 3.99 -31.74 102.42
N ALA A 2 4.29 -31.00 101.36
CA ALA A 2 5.61 -30.56 100.88
C ALA A 2 6.65 -31.63 100.44
N ALA A 3 6.65 -31.93 99.14
CA ALA A 3 7.85 -32.22 98.38
C ALA A 3 8.54 -30.89 97.98
N ARG A 4 9.88 -30.80 98.13
CA ARG A 4 10.76 -29.75 97.56
C ARG A 4 12.03 -30.45 97.06
N THR A 5 12.22 -30.62 95.75
CA THR A 5 12.86 -29.72 94.75
C THR A 5 14.38 -29.59 94.87
N THR A 6 15.11 -30.10 93.85
CA THR A 6 16.16 -29.48 93.00
C THR A 6 16.98 -30.61 92.35
N ALA A 7 17.49 -30.58 91.12
CA ALA A 7 17.27 -29.80 89.90
C ALA A 7 17.90 -30.65 88.77
N THR A 8 17.22 -30.85 87.64
CA THR A 8 17.77 -31.54 86.46
C THR A 8 17.73 -30.59 85.28
N LEU A 9 18.89 -30.37 84.67
CA LEU A 9 19.12 -29.51 83.53
C LEU A 9 18.36 -30.02 82.29
N SER A 10 17.54 -29.12 81.76
CA SER A 10 16.83 -29.17 80.49
C SER A 10 17.76 -29.07 79.28
N HIS A 11 17.60 -29.95 78.30
CA HIS A 11 17.94 -29.63 76.91
C HIS A 11 16.79 -30.08 75.99
N ASN A 12 15.96 -29.12 75.61
CA ASN A 12 14.88 -29.25 74.63
C ASN A 12 15.48 -29.28 73.22
N LEU A 13 15.22 -30.34 72.46
CA LEU A 13 15.27 -30.32 71.00
C LEU A 13 13.91 -29.81 70.50
N HIS A 14 13.84 -28.50 70.22
CA HIS A 14 12.71 -27.92 69.51
C HIS A 14 12.70 -28.44 68.06
N GLN A 15 11.58 -29.07 67.68
CA GLN A 15 11.17 -29.29 66.31
C GLN A 15 11.19 -27.95 65.55
N LEU A 16 11.94 -27.88 64.45
CA LEU A 16 11.80 -26.82 63.45
C LEU A 16 10.42 -26.94 62.79
N PRO A 17 9.75 -25.81 62.47
CA PRO A 17 8.52 -25.85 61.68
C PRO A 17 8.86 -26.26 60.24
N GLU A 18 8.16 -27.27 59.73
CA GLU A 18 8.16 -27.62 58.30
C GLU A 18 7.73 -26.39 57.49
N THR A 19 8.62 -25.92 56.62
CA THR A 19 8.29 -24.93 55.59
C THR A 19 7.19 -25.51 54.70
N PRO A 20 6.04 -24.83 54.51
CA PRO A 20 5.01 -25.32 53.60
C PRO A 20 5.59 -25.37 52.18
N ALA A 21 5.37 -26.50 51.49
CA ALA A 21 5.71 -26.64 50.08
C ALA A 21 5.08 -25.50 49.26
N PRO A 22 5.78 -24.92 48.27
CA PRO A 22 5.27 -23.79 47.51
C PRO A 22 3.96 -24.15 46.81
N HIS A 23 2.90 -23.36 47.03
CA HIS A 23 1.64 -23.48 46.31
C HIS A 23 1.88 -23.35 44.79
N PRO A 24 1.30 -24.24 43.95
CA PRO A 24 1.41 -24.11 42.51
C PRO A 24 0.70 -22.83 42.05
N LEU A 25 1.42 -21.97 41.33
CA LEU A 25 0.89 -20.72 40.76
C LEU A 25 -0.27 -21.03 39.81
N THR A 26 -1.44 -20.46 40.09
CA THR A 26 -2.63 -20.60 39.25
C THR A 26 -2.82 -19.41 38.31
N ALA A 27 -3.71 -19.55 37.32
CA ALA A 27 -4.06 -18.45 36.42
C ALA A 27 -4.67 -17.25 37.17
N GLU A 28 -5.47 -17.50 38.20
CA GLU A 28 -6.09 -16.45 39.02
C GLU A 28 -5.04 -15.67 39.82
N ASP A 29 -4.02 -16.34 40.34
CA ASP A 29 -2.91 -15.69 41.05
C ASP A 29 -2.16 -14.71 40.16
N ILE A 30 -1.92 -15.08 38.90
CA ILE A 30 -1.24 -14.20 37.93
C ILE A 30 -2.11 -13.00 37.56
N ILE A 31 -3.43 -13.19 37.42
CA ILE A 31 -4.36 -12.10 37.13
C ILE A 31 -4.41 -11.12 38.29
N LEU A 32 -4.53 -11.61 39.53
CA LEU A 32 -4.50 -10.78 40.74
C LEU A 32 -3.15 -10.06 40.89
N LEU A 33 -2.05 -10.75 40.58
CA LEU A 33 -0.72 -10.16 40.63
C LEU A 33 -0.56 -9.07 39.58
N ALA A 34 -1.14 -9.20 38.39
CA ALA A 34 -1.12 -8.15 37.37
C ALA A 34 -1.95 -6.91 37.77
N GLN A 35 -2.93 -7.01 38.67
CA GLN A 35 -3.71 -5.86 39.13
C GLN A 35 -2.91 -4.90 40.03
N ASN A 36 -1.88 -5.40 40.72
CA ASN A 36 -1.01 -4.56 41.52
C ASN A 36 0.06 -3.91 40.61
N PRO A 37 0.16 -2.58 40.49
CA PRO A 37 1.09 -1.94 39.55
C PRO A 37 2.58 -2.10 39.93
N SER A 38 2.88 -2.45 41.18
CA SER A 38 4.26 -2.57 41.69
C SER A 38 4.80 -4.00 41.68
N SER A 39 3.98 -5.00 41.36
CA SER A 39 4.40 -6.40 41.32
C SER A 39 5.04 -6.76 39.98
N THR A 40 6.08 -7.60 40.09
CA THR A 40 6.80 -8.24 38.99
C THR A 40 6.55 -9.74 39.01
N LEU A 41 6.94 -10.43 37.93
CA LEU A 41 6.85 -11.89 37.91
C LEU A 41 7.67 -12.53 39.04
N PRO A 42 7.17 -13.64 39.62
CA PRO A 42 7.94 -14.42 40.58
C PRO A 42 9.24 -14.93 39.93
N PRO A 43 10.39 -14.82 40.61
CA PRO A 43 11.70 -15.22 40.06
C PRO A 43 11.82 -16.73 39.79
N LEU A 44 10.90 -17.55 40.32
CA LEU A 44 10.87 -19.01 40.19
C LEU A 44 9.95 -19.50 39.05
N LEU A 45 9.34 -18.59 38.28
CA LEU A 45 8.42 -18.98 37.21
C LEU A 45 9.20 -19.61 36.06
N SER A 46 9.00 -20.91 35.82
CA SER A 46 9.61 -21.63 34.70
C SER A 46 8.76 -21.52 33.43
N SER A 47 9.40 -21.70 32.26
CA SER A 47 8.70 -21.74 30.98
C SER A 47 7.65 -22.85 30.93
N SER A 48 7.94 -24.02 31.52
CA SER A 48 7.00 -25.15 31.60
C SER A 48 5.69 -24.82 32.31
N VAL A 49 5.75 -24.11 33.45
CA VAL A 49 4.54 -23.69 34.19
C VAL A 49 3.74 -22.69 33.37
N LEU A 50 4.41 -21.76 32.71
CA LEU A 50 3.77 -20.76 31.85
C LEU A 50 3.06 -21.42 30.67
N LEU A 51 3.70 -22.39 30.02
CA LEU A 51 3.11 -23.16 28.92
C LEU A 51 1.88 -23.94 29.35
N THR A 52 1.91 -24.60 30.53
CA THR A 52 0.72 -25.31 31.04
C THR A 52 -0.45 -24.38 31.33
N LEU A 53 -0.19 -23.12 31.71
CA LEU A 53 -1.23 -22.12 31.93
C LEU A 53 -1.80 -21.57 30.61
N LEU A 54 -1.02 -21.65 29.52
CA LEU A 54 -1.48 -21.24 28.19
C LEU A 54 -2.42 -22.25 27.53
N ASP A 55 -2.35 -23.54 27.88
CA ASP A 55 -3.23 -24.57 27.33
C ASP A 55 -4.72 -24.34 27.69
N SER A 56 -4.99 -23.63 28.79
CA SER A 56 -6.32 -23.19 29.23
C SER A 56 -6.49 -21.66 29.17
N ALA A 57 -5.75 -20.98 28.31
CA ALA A 57 -5.64 -19.52 28.33
C ALA A 57 -6.97 -18.79 28.10
N SER A 58 -7.24 -17.82 28.99
CA SER A 58 -8.19 -16.74 28.74
C SER A 58 -7.44 -15.49 28.21
N PRO A 59 -8.08 -14.63 27.40
CA PRO A 59 -7.47 -13.36 26.96
C PRO A 59 -6.98 -12.47 28.11
N SER A 60 -7.70 -12.50 29.24
CA SER A 60 -7.31 -11.80 30.47
C SER A 60 -5.98 -12.31 31.04
N LEU A 61 -5.77 -13.63 31.06
CA LEU A 61 -4.52 -14.21 31.54
C LEU A 61 -3.34 -13.79 30.66
N ILE A 62 -3.51 -13.83 29.33
CA ILE A 62 -2.48 -13.41 28.37
C ILE A 62 -2.12 -11.94 28.57
N SER A 63 -3.13 -11.06 28.69
CA SER A 63 -2.91 -9.63 28.94
C SER A 63 -2.20 -9.40 30.29
N SER A 64 -2.59 -10.13 31.34
CA SER A 64 -1.95 -10.07 32.65
C SER A 64 -0.47 -10.48 32.58
N ILE A 65 -0.15 -11.60 31.94
CA ILE A 65 1.24 -12.07 31.76
C ILE A 65 2.08 -11.02 31.00
N LEU A 66 1.54 -10.50 29.89
CA LEU A 66 2.21 -9.48 29.09
C LEU A 66 2.41 -8.16 29.84
N SER A 67 1.43 -7.76 30.66
CA SER A 67 1.57 -6.58 31.51
C SER A 67 2.70 -6.75 32.52
N LEU A 68 2.91 -7.97 33.04
CA LEU A 68 4.00 -8.26 33.96
C LEU A 68 5.36 -8.30 33.23
N PHE A 69 5.42 -8.87 32.03
CA PHE A 69 6.62 -8.79 31.18
C PHE A 69 6.99 -7.35 30.81
N SER A 70 6.00 -6.47 30.65
CA SER A 70 6.27 -5.05 30.37
C SER A 70 6.87 -4.30 31.56
N ARG A 71 6.62 -4.77 32.80
CA ARG A 71 7.15 -4.16 34.03
C ARG A 71 8.55 -4.63 34.37
N SER A 72 8.87 -5.87 34.03
CA SER A 72 10.20 -6.46 34.21
C SER A 72 10.55 -7.27 32.97
N PRO A 73 11.60 -6.90 32.21
CA PRO A 73 11.94 -7.56 30.96
C PRO A 73 12.16 -9.07 31.20
N PRO A 74 11.44 -9.94 30.47
CA PRO A 74 11.55 -11.38 30.67
C PRO A 74 12.90 -11.89 30.19
N SER A 75 13.34 -13.02 30.75
CA SER A 75 14.46 -13.75 30.14
C SER A 75 14.04 -14.30 28.77
N PRO A 76 14.96 -14.39 27.79
CA PRO A 76 14.67 -14.96 26.47
C PRO A 76 14.08 -16.38 26.57
N SER A 77 14.54 -17.15 27.56
CA SER A 77 14.08 -18.51 27.87
C SER A 77 12.61 -18.59 28.33
N LEU A 78 12.02 -17.49 28.79
CA LEU A 78 10.62 -17.40 29.17
C LEU A 78 9.77 -16.81 28.05
N PHE A 79 10.23 -15.71 27.43
CA PHE A 79 9.45 -15.02 26.41
C PHE A 79 9.36 -15.78 25.10
N GLY A 80 10.45 -16.41 24.63
CA GLY A 80 10.48 -17.16 23.38
C GLY A 80 9.41 -18.27 23.32
N PRO A 81 9.42 -19.24 24.25
CA PRO A 81 8.43 -20.32 24.28
C PRO A 81 6.99 -19.81 24.47
N PHE A 82 6.81 -18.78 25.31
CA PHE A 82 5.52 -18.11 25.48
C PHE A 82 5.01 -17.55 24.16
N PHE A 83 5.84 -16.80 23.44
CA PHE A 83 5.43 -16.12 22.22
C PHE A 83 5.12 -17.11 21.09
N VAL A 84 5.93 -18.17 20.93
CA VAL A 84 5.64 -19.27 20.00
C VAL A 84 4.27 -19.90 20.30
N SER A 85 3.99 -20.20 21.57
CA SER A 85 2.73 -20.82 21.98
C SER A 85 1.55 -19.87 21.82
N PHE A 86 1.74 -18.59 22.13
CA PHE A 86 0.76 -17.54 21.87
C PHE A 86 0.39 -17.46 20.39
N LEU A 87 1.38 -17.43 19.50
CA LEU A 87 1.15 -17.42 18.05
C LEU A 87 0.40 -18.66 17.59
N GLN A 88 0.74 -19.84 18.11
CA GLN A 88 0.01 -21.06 17.81
C GLN A 88 -1.45 -20.99 18.27
N LEU A 89 -1.74 -20.45 19.46
CA LEU A 89 -3.11 -20.28 19.95
C LEU A 89 -3.94 -19.33 19.06
N VAL A 90 -3.33 -18.23 18.62
CA VAL A 90 -3.98 -17.25 17.73
C VAL A 90 -4.20 -17.86 16.34
N LEU A 91 -3.16 -18.42 15.73
CA LEU A 91 -3.22 -18.99 14.37
C LEU A 91 -4.08 -20.27 14.29
N THR A 92 -4.27 -21.00 15.39
CA THR A 92 -5.20 -22.14 15.45
C THR A 92 -6.63 -21.76 15.87
N ARG A 93 -6.92 -20.45 15.99
CA ARG A 93 -8.22 -19.89 16.39
C ARG A 93 -8.75 -20.45 17.72
N ARG A 94 -7.84 -20.86 18.62
CA ARG A 94 -8.20 -21.29 19.99
C ARG A 94 -8.52 -20.10 20.90
N LEU A 95 -8.03 -18.91 20.54
CA LEU A 95 -8.41 -17.66 21.17
C LEU A 95 -9.49 -16.96 20.32
N PRO A 96 -10.63 -16.54 20.87
CA PRO A 96 -11.65 -15.82 20.11
C PRO A 96 -11.10 -14.45 19.66
N PRO A 97 -11.36 -14.02 18.41
CA PRO A 97 -11.04 -12.67 17.95
C PRO A 97 -11.88 -11.69 18.76
N ASN A 98 -11.24 -10.95 19.67
CA ASN A 98 -11.88 -9.97 20.54
C ASN A 98 -11.08 -8.66 20.52
N GLN A 99 -11.71 -7.55 20.92
CA GLN A 99 -11.12 -6.20 20.99
C GLN A 99 -9.82 -6.13 21.83
N ASP A 100 -9.56 -7.12 22.69
CA ASP A 100 -8.34 -7.21 23.48
C ASP A 100 -7.11 -7.73 22.72
N LEU A 101 -7.26 -8.34 21.54
CA LEU A 101 -6.11 -8.87 20.79
C LEU A 101 -5.17 -7.76 20.28
N ALA A 102 -5.73 -6.63 19.86
CA ALA A 102 -4.95 -5.46 19.46
C ALA A 102 -4.12 -4.90 20.63
N ARG A 103 -4.67 -4.91 21.86
CA ARG A 103 -3.94 -4.52 23.07
C ARG A 103 -2.82 -5.51 23.38
N VAL A 104 -3.11 -6.81 23.28
CA VAL A 104 -2.12 -7.88 23.46
C VAL A 104 -0.96 -7.71 22.47
N PHE A 105 -1.24 -7.41 21.20
CA PHE A 105 -0.19 -7.18 20.20
C PHE A 105 0.66 -5.94 20.51
N HIS A 106 0.02 -4.86 20.96
CA HIS A 106 0.72 -3.65 21.40
C HIS A 106 1.63 -3.92 22.62
N LEU A 107 1.27 -4.84 23.51
CA LEU A 107 2.12 -5.23 24.64
C LEU A 107 3.27 -6.16 24.23
N ILE A 108 3.09 -6.96 23.18
CA ILE A 108 4.12 -7.87 22.65
C ILE A 108 5.20 -7.12 21.87
N TYR A 109 4.82 -6.12 21.08
CA TYR A 109 5.73 -5.43 20.16
C TYR A 109 7.03 -4.91 20.81
N PRO A 110 7.00 -4.26 21.99
CA PRO A 110 8.22 -3.83 22.69
C PRO A 110 9.08 -4.97 23.24
N LEU A 111 8.51 -6.18 23.39
CA LEU A 111 9.19 -7.35 23.94
C LEU A 111 9.94 -8.17 22.88
N LEU A 112 9.63 -7.98 21.58
CA LEU A 112 10.27 -8.71 20.49
C LEU A 112 11.81 -8.67 20.48
N PRO A 113 12.49 -7.55 20.83
CA PRO A 113 13.96 -7.53 20.91
C PRO A 113 14.57 -8.46 21.97
N HIS A 114 13.77 -9.01 22.88
CA HIS A 114 14.23 -9.99 23.87
C HIS A 114 14.20 -11.44 23.36
N LEU A 115 13.76 -11.68 22.12
CA LEU A 115 13.85 -12.99 21.49
C LEU A 115 15.31 -13.31 21.18
N ASP A 116 15.75 -14.50 21.56
CA ASP A 116 17.00 -15.04 21.02
C ASP A 116 16.81 -15.51 19.57
N HIS A 117 17.93 -15.73 18.89
CA HIS A 117 17.94 -16.13 17.48
C HIS A 117 17.19 -17.45 17.20
N SER A 118 17.25 -18.41 18.13
CA SER A 118 16.60 -19.72 17.96
C SER A 118 15.07 -19.63 18.02
N HIS A 119 14.56 -18.81 18.93
CA HIS A 119 13.13 -18.56 19.07
C HIS A 119 12.62 -17.64 17.95
N LEU A 120 13.44 -16.70 17.47
CA LEU A 120 13.10 -15.86 16.32
C LEU A 120 12.84 -16.71 15.06
N ILE A 121 13.73 -17.66 14.77
CA ILE A 121 13.53 -18.62 13.66
C ILE A 121 12.27 -19.45 13.90
N SER A 122 12.07 -19.97 15.11
CA SER A 122 10.88 -20.77 15.44
C SER A 122 9.57 -19.99 15.25
N VAL A 123 9.55 -18.69 15.59
CA VAL A 123 8.42 -17.79 15.39
C VAL A 123 8.13 -17.61 13.89
N LEU A 124 9.16 -17.29 13.10
CA LEU A 124 9.01 -17.09 11.66
C LEU A 124 8.60 -18.38 10.96
N ASP A 125 9.07 -19.54 11.41
CA ASP A 125 8.64 -20.86 10.91
C ASP A 125 7.16 -21.14 11.21
N VAL A 126 6.69 -20.82 12.42
CA VAL A 126 5.26 -20.94 12.78
C VAL A 126 4.41 -20.07 11.88
N ILE A 127 4.75 -18.79 11.71
CA ILE A 127 4.03 -17.88 10.81
C ILE A 127 4.06 -18.44 9.39
N SER A 128 5.24 -18.81 8.89
CA SER A 128 5.47 -19.36 7.56
C SER A 128 4.63 -20.61 7.28
N SER A 129 4.43 -21.47 8.29
CA SER A 129 3.63 -22.70 8.19
C SER A 129 2.12 -22.47 8.16
N ARG A 130 1.66 -21.25 8.43
CA ARG A 130 0.24 -20.86 8.53
C ARG A 130 -0.16 -19.72 7.60
N LEU A 131 0.75 -19.25 6.75
CA LEU A 131 0.45 -18.16 5.79
C LEU A 131 -0.74 -18.52 4.87
N SER A 132 -0.85 -19.78 4.45
CA SER A 132 -1.94 -20.25 3.59
C SER A 132 -3.31 -20.31 4.30
N ASP A 133 -3.32 -20.29 5.64
CA ASP A 133 -4.55 -20.39 6.44
C ASP A 133 -5.18 -19.02 6.70
N ILE A 134 -4.49 -17.92 6.36
CA ILE A 134 -4.97 -16.55 6.56
C ILE A 134 -6.13 -16.28 5.59
N ALA A 135 -7.36 -16.31 6.09
CA ALA A 135 -8.57 -16.14 5.29
C ALA A 135 -9.16 -14.74 5.43
N ASP A 136 -9.08 -14.15 6.63
CA ASP A 136 -9.71 -12.87 6.97
C ASP A 136 -8.73 -11.87 7.60
N ALA A 137 -9.22 -10.65 7.84
CA ALA A 137 -8.41 -9.56 8.37
C ALA A 137 -7.92 -9.82 9.81
N ASP A 138 -8.66 -10.63 10.58
CA ASP A 138 -8.31 -10.96 11.97
C ASP A 138 -7.15 -11.96 12.00
N ASP A 139 -7.17 -12.98 11.14
CA ASP A 139 -6.03 -13.90 10.97
C ASP A 139 -4.77 -13.14 10.54
N ALA A 140 -4.93 -12.12 9.68
CA ALA A 140 -3.83 -11.36 9.12
C ALA A 140 -3.16 -10.43 10.14
N GLN A 141 -3.78 -10.15 11.30
CA GLN A 141 -3.19 -9.25 12.30
C GLN A 141 -1.83 -9.76 12.78
N VAL A 142 -1.63 -11.08 12.88
CA VAL A 142 -0.34 -11.68 13.34
C VAL A 142 0.84 -11.19 12.49
N LEU A 143 0.59 -10.82 11.24
CA LEU A 143 1.62 -10.31 10.34
C LEU A 143 2.15 -8.92 10.73
N ASP A 144 1.50 -8.19 11.64
CA ASP A 144 2.00 -6.90 12.14
C ASP A 144 3.37 -7.01 12.82
N PHE A 145 3.73 -8.20 13.29
CA PHE A 145 5.06 -8.46 13.84
C PHE A 145 6.14 -8.64 12.75
N LEU A 146 5.77 -8.94 11.50
CA LEU A 146 6.73 -9.29 10.44
C LEU A 146 7.82 -8.24 10.21
N PRO A 147 7.51 -6.93 10.08
CA PRO A 147 8.56 -5.92 9.87
C PRO A 147 9.67 -5.99 10.92
N GLN A 148 9.31 -6.06 12.20
CA GLN A 148 10.26 -6.11 13.30
C GLN A 148 10.95 -7.46 13.42
N LEU A 149 10.24 -8.58 13.19
CA LEU A 149 10.86 -9.91 13.21
C LEU A 149 11.90 -10.07 12.09
N LEU A 150 11.61 -9.56 10.90
CA LEU A 150 12.56 -9.57 9.78
C LEU A 150 13.75 -8.63 10.04
N ASP A 151 13.54 -7.50 10.72
CA ASP A 151 14.62 -6.58 11.10
C ASP A 151 15.56 -7.22 12.14
N LEU A 152 15.00 -7.87 13.16
CA LEU A 152 15.75 -8.65 14.15
C LEU A 152 16.49 -9.85 13.54
N ALA A 153 15.94 -10.43 12.47
CA ALA A 153 16.58 -11.51 11.73
C ALA A 153 17.68 -11.02 10.76
N GLY A 154 17.92 -9.71 10.68
CA GLY A 154 18.68 -9.03 9.62
C GLY A 154 20.06 -9.62 9.32
N ASP A 155 20.70 -10.25 10.30
CA ASP A 155 22.01 -10.90 10.16
C ASP A 155 21.96 -12.23 9.38
N ASP A 156 20.80 -12.89 9.30
CA ASP A 156 20.59 -14.15 8.56
C ASP A 156 19.83 -13.90 7.25
N HIS A 157 20.54 -13.31 6.29
CA HIS A 157 20.01 -13.06 4.95
C HIS A 157 19.51 -14.33 4.24
N LYS A 158 20.10 -15.50 4.53
CA LYS A 158 19.69 -16.76 3.89
C LYS A 158 18.31 -17.16 4.39
N TYR A 159 18.09 -17.10 5.69
CA TYR A 159 16.80 -17.42 6.29
C TYR A 159 15.72 -16.42 5.88
N ILE A 160 16.02 -15.11 5.92
CA ILE A 160 15.08 -14.07 5.43
C ILE A 160 14.67 -14.36 3.99
N ASN A 161 15.63 -14.65 3.11
CA ASN A 161 15.32 -14.97 1.72
C ASN A 161 14.43 -16.22 1.58
N ALA A 162 14.72 -17.29 2.32
CA ALA A 162 13.89 -18.49 2.30
C ALA A 162 12.45 -18.21 2.79
N PHE A 163 12.29 -17.39 3.82
CA PHE A 163 10.97 -16.96 4.29
C PHE A 163 10.23 -16.15 3.21
N LEU A 164 10.89 -15.17 2.60
CA LEU A 164 10.29 -14.33 1.54
C LEU A 164 9.94 -15.16 0.29
N GLU A 165 10.77 -16.12 -0.12
CA GLU A 165 10.48 -17.05 -1.21
C GLU A 165 9.23 -17.88 -0.91
N LYS A 166 9.10 -18.37 0.32
CA LYS A 166 7.90 -19.09 0.73
C LYS A 166 6.66 -18.18 0.72
N LEU A 167 6.76 -16.95 1.22
CA LEU A 167 5.67 -15.97 1.16
C LEU A 167 5.27 -15.63 -0.30
N LEU A 168 6.25 -15.54 -1.21
CA LEU A 168 6.03 -15.27 -2.63
C LEU A 168 5.54 -16.48 -3.44
N SER A 169 5.75 -17.71 -2.97
CA SER A 169 5.31 -18.92 -3.69
C SER A 169 3.89 -19.39 -3.37
N ILE A 170 3.33 -19.05 -2.21
CA ILE A 170 1.95 -19.43 -1.84
C ILE A 170 0.88 -18.62 -2.59
N GLU A 171 -0.36 -19.09 -2.67
CA GLU A 171 -1.46 -18.23 -3.14
C GLU A 171 -1.88 -17.26 -2.03
N TRP A 172 -2.11 -15.99 -2.38
CA TRP A 172 -2.53 -14.98 -1.40
C TRP A 172 -4.05 -14.84 -1.38
N SER A 173 -4.64 -15.02 -0.20
CA SER A 173 -6.00 -14.56 0.06
C SER A 173 -6.09 -13.04 -0.04
N LYS A 174 -7.30 -12.49 -0.19
CA LYS A 174 -7.52 -11.04 -0.23
C LYS A 174 -7.00 -10.36 1.05
N ALA A 175 -7.23 -10.99 2.21
CA ALA A 175 -6.76 -10.48 3.49
C ALA A 175 -5.23 -10.45 3.57
N LEU A 176 -4.56 -11.53 3.15
CA LEU A 176 -3.10 -11.58 3.09
C LEU A 176 -2.54 -10.52 2.14
N LEU A 177 -3.11 -10.39 0.94
CA LEU A 177 -2.70 -9.39 -0.05
C LEU A 177 -2.76 -7.96 0.52
N VAL A 178 -3.91 -7.57 1.08
CA VAL A 178 -4.10 -6.23 1.66
C VAL A 178 -3.12 -6.00 2.80
N LYS A 179 -2.91 -7.01 3.67
CA LYS A 179 -1.99 -6.90 4.80
C LYS A 179 -0.54 -6.72 4.36
N ILE A 180 -0.07 -7.53 3.39
CA ILE A 180 1.29 -7.40 2.85
C ILE A 180 1.50 -6.04 2.20
N VAL A 181 0.54 -5.51 1.44
CA VAL A 181 0.62 -4.17 0.85
C VAL A 181 0.80 -3.09 1.92
N CYS A 182 0.12 -3.19 3.06
CA CYS A 182 0.29 -2.27 4.19
C CYS A 182 1.68 -2.37 4.85
N LEU A 183 2.22 -3.58 4.98
CA LEU A 183 3.47 -3.84 5.71
C LEU A 183 4.72 -3.64 4.87
N LEU A 184 4.64 -3.75 3.53
CA LEU A 184 5.79 -3.79 2.64
C LEU A 184 6.70 -2.55 2.76
N ARG A 185 6.14 -1.38 3.10
CA ARG A 185 6.90 -0.15 3.35
C ARG A 185 7.82 -0.28 4.57
N ASP A 186 7.36 -1.00 5.58
CA ASP A 186 8.00 -1.09 6.89
C ASP A 186 8.99 -2.28 6.95
N PHE A 187 9.08 -3.09 5.89
CA PHE A 187 10.06 -4.16 5.78
C PHE A 187 11.51 -3.64 5.78
N PRO A 188 12.45 -4.38 6.39
CA PRO A 188 13.84 -3.98 6.51
C PRO A 188 14.56 -3.97 5.16
N ALA A 189 15.68 -3.27 5.07
CA ALA A 189 16.46 -3.12 3.83
C ALA A 189 16.85 -4.45 3.19
N ALA A 190 17.16 -5.48 3.99
CA ALA A 190 17.46 -6.83 3.52
C ALA A 190 16.33 -7.46 2.69
N SER A 191 15.07 -7.09 2.98
CA SER A 191 13.89 -7.57 2.25
C SER A 191 13.56 -6.72 1.02
N LYS A 192 14.09 -5.49 0.93
CA LYS A 192 13.75 -4.53 -0.13
C LYS A 192 14.26 -4.92 -1.52
N GLY A 193 15.24 -5.83 -1.60
CA GLY A 193 15.72 -6.38 -2.87
C GLY A 193 14.64 -7.12 -3.67
N ARG A 194 13.62 -7.67 -3.00
CA ARG A 194 12.54 -8.45 -3.62
C ARG A 194 11.28 -7.66 -3.92
N VAL A 195 11.28 -6.33 -3.72
CA VAL A 195 10.08 -5.49 -3.90
C VAL A 195 9.46 -5.68 -5.29
N LEU A 196 10.27 -5.91 -6.34
CA LEU A 196 9.76 -6.17 -7.69
C LEU A 196 8.90 -7.44 -7.75
N GLU A 197 9.34 -8.54 -7.12
CA GLU A 197 8.58 -9.80 -7.06
C GLU A 197 7.27 -9.61 -6.30
N PHE A 198 7.30 -8.84 -5.20
CA PHE A 198 6.09 -8.47 -4.47
C PHE A 198 5.15 -7.65 -5.35
N LEU A 199 5.65 -6.65 -6.09
CA LEU A 199 4.82 -5.81 -6.95
C LEU A 199 4.10 -6.63 -8.03
N HIS A 200 4.80 -7.55 -8.70
CA HIS A 200 4.17 -8.44 -9.69
C HIS A 200 3.01 -9.21 -9.09
N LYS A 201 3.25 -9.86 -7.94
CA LYS A 201 2.21 -10.63 -7.26
C LYS A 201 1.07 -9.77 -6.72
N ILE A 202 1.35 -8.55 -6.28
CA ILE A 202 0.34 -7.58 -5.84
C ILE A 202 -0.58 -7.21 -7.01
N PHE A 203 -0.01 -6.85 -8.17
CA PHE A 203 -0.82 -6.46 -9.33
C PHE A 203 -1.67 -7.62 -9.86
N ASP A 204 -1.16 -8.85 -9.85
CA ASP A 204 -1.94 -10.04 -10.19
C ASP A 204 -3.11 -10.23 -9.19
N GLY A 205 -2.83 -10.11 -7.89
CA GLY A 205 -3.83 -10.26 -6.82
C GLY A 205 -4.89 -9.17 -6.81
N MET A 206 -4.55 -7.93 -7.19
CA MET A 206 -5.49 -6.79 -7.23
C MET A 206 -6.68 -7.03 -8.18
N THR A 207 -6.54 -7.91 -9.17
CA THR A 207 -7.63 -8.26 -10.09
C THR A 207 -8.83 -8.92 -9.41
N GLY A 208 -8.62 -9.54 -8.23
CA GLY A 208 -9.66 -10.19 -7.43
C GLY A 208 -10.22 -9.34 -6.28
N VAL A 209 -9.70 -8.13 -6.07
CA VAL A 209 -10.08 -7.24 -4.96
C VAL A 209 -11.34 -6.44 -5.33
N ASP A 210 -12.16 -6.09 -4.33
CA ASP A 210 -13.31 -5.20 -4.57
C ASP A 210 -12.80 -3.83 -5.03
N ILE A 211 -13.48 -3.23 -6.00
CA ILE A 211 -13.18 -1.89 -6.51
C ILE A 211 -13.09 -0.87 -5.37
N GLN A 212 -13.92 -1.01 -4.33
CA GLN A 212 -13.94 -0.08 -3.19
C GLN A 212 -12.69 -0.14 -2.31
N ASP A 213 -11.99 -1.27 -2.30
CA ASP A 213 -10.78 -1.46 -1.50
C ASP A 213 -9.51 -0.97 -2.23
N LEU A 214 -9.55 -0.89 -3.57
CA LEU A 214 -8.40 -0.49 -4.40
C LEU A 214 -7.80 0.87 -4.03
N PRO A 215 -8.55 1.95 -3.72
CA PRO A 215 -7.96 3.22 -3.32
C PRO A 215 -7.03 3.12 -2.11
N SER A 216 -7.42 2.31 -1.12
CA SER A 216 -6.61 2.11 0.09
C SER A 216 -5.29 1.40 -0.24
N MET A 217 -5.33 0.38 -1.10
CA MET A 217 -4.14 -0.34 -1.55
C MET A 217 -3.22 0.57 -2.37
N VAL A 218 -3.77 1.35 -3.30
CA VAL A 218 -2.99 2.29 -4.10
C VAL A 218 -2.34 3.34 -3.24
N TYR A 219 -3.03 3.84 -2.20
CA TYR A 219 -2.42 4.76 -1.25
C TYR A 219 -1.19 4.16 -0.55
N GLN A 220 -1.26 2.90 -0.09
CA GLN A 220 -0.10 2.23 0.50
C GLN A 220 1.04 2.01 -0.49
N LEU A 221 0.73 1.67 -1.74
CA LEU A 221 1.73 1.55 -2.82
C LEU A 221 2.40 2.90 -3.12
N LEU A 222 1.65 4.00 -3.13
CA LEU A 222 2.21 5.34 -3.31
C LEU A 222 3.10 5.74 -2.13
N LEU A 223 2.74 5.34 -0.90
CA LEU A 223 3.59 5.54 0.27
C LEU A 223 4.90 4.76 0.16
N LEU A 224 4.84 3.51 -0.32
CA LEU A 224 6.03 2.71 -0.63
C LEU A 224 6.93 3.42 -1.66
N ALA A 225 6.35 3.95 -2.75
CA ALA A 225 7.07 4.69 -3.79
C ALA A 225 7.78 5.96 -3.29
N SER A 226 7.22 6.61 -2.26
CA SER A 226 7.72 7.86 -1.68
C SER A 226 8.91 7.70 -0.73
N LYS A 227 9.15 6.50 -0.18
CA LYS A 227 10.17 6.28 0.87
C LYS A 227 11.07 5.10 0.59
N GLY A 228 12.36 5.37 0.40
CA GLY A 228 13.43 4.37 0.55
C GLY A 228 13.32 3.14 -0.37
N THR A 229 12.67 3.27 -1.52
CA THR A 229 12.70 2.29 -2.61
C THR A 229 13.68 2.71 -3.69
N SER A 230 14.26 1.73 -4.39
CA SER A 230 15.09 2.01 -5.56
C SER A 230 14.29 2.74 -6.65
N SER A 231 14.95 3.56 -7.49
CA SER A 231 14.32 4.20 -8.64
C SER A 231 13.67 3.17 -9.57
N ALA A 232 14.27 1.99 -9.73
CA ALA A 232 13.72 0.89 -10.52
C ALA A 232 12.38 0.39 -9.95
N SER A 233 12.30 0.15 -8.63
CA SER A 233 11.06 -0.30 -7.97
C SER A 233 9.97 0.76 -8.04
N ARG A 234 10.33 2.03 -7.90
CA ARG A 234 9.39 3.16 -8.06
C ARG A 234 8.81 3.19 -9.47
N LYS A 235 9.68 3.10 -10.48
CA LYS A 235 9.27 3.06 -11.89
C LYS A 235 8.34 1.88 -12.16
N GLU A 236 8.70 0.68 -11.71
CA GLU A 236 7.87 -0.52 -11.92
C GLU A 236 6.49 -0.38 -11.26
N LEU A 237 6.43 0.19 -10.05
CA LEU A 237 5.17 0.45 -9.37
C LEU A 237 4.28 1.42 -10.16
N ILE A 238 4.85 2.54 -10.64
CA ILE A 238 4.11 3.51 -11.46
C ILE A 238 3.61 2.85 -12.73
N VAL A 239 4.47 2.13 -13.44
CA VAL A 239 4.11 1.40 -14.66
C VAL A 239 3.01 0.38 -14.40
N GLY A 240 3.10 -0.39 -13.31
CA GLY A 240 2.09 -1.36 -12.93
C GLY A 240 0.74 -0.71 -12.63
N LEU A 241 0.71 0.42 -11.91
CA LEU A 241 -0.53 1.18 -11.69
C LEU A 241 -1.12 1.68 -13.01
N LEU A 242 -0.29 2.23 -13.90
CA LEU A 242 -0.74 2.72 -15.21
C LEU A 242 -1.33 1.61 -16.06
N ARG A 243 -0.72 0.42 -16.08
CA ARG A 243 -1.22 -0.73 -16.83
C ARG A 243 -2.51 -1.28 -16.21
N PHE A 244 -2.54 -1.47 -14.89
CA PHE A 244 -3.69 -2.04 -14.19
C PHE A 244 -4.96 -1.20 -14.37
N PHE A 245 -4.89 0.12 -14.17
CA PHE A 245 -6.03 1.02 -14.35
C PHE A 245 -6.23 1.47 -15.81
N GLY A 246 -5.31 1.14 -16.71
CA GLY A 246 -5.50 1.30 -18.15
C GLY A 246 -6.52 0.33 -18.73
N GLU A 247 -6.61 -0.86 -18.13
CA GLU A 247 -7.50 -1.94 -18.53
C GLU A 247 -8.94 -1.76 -18.01
N PRO A 248 -9.95 -2.33 -18.68
CA PRO A 248 -11.34 -2.23 -18.23
C PRO A 248 -11.58 -3.03 -16.94
N LEU A 249 -11.92 -2.33 -15.86
CA LEU A 249 -12.30 -2.94 -14.58
C LEU A 249 -13.75 -3.44 -14.58
N LYS A 250 -14.00 -4.56 -13.89
CA LYS A 250 -15.33 -5.16 -13.75
C LYS A 250 -16.15 -4.42 -12.69
N GLY A 251 -17.10 -3.59 -13.11
CA GLY A 251 -18.01 -2.92 -12.20
C GLY A 251 -18.92 -1.92 -12.88
N GLN A 252 -19.81 -1.28 -12.11
CA GLN A 252 -20.64 -0.21 -12.62
C GLN A 252 -19.76 1.00 -12.98
N ALA A 253 -19.95 1.55 -14.19
CA ALA A 253 -19.10 2.62 -14.71
C ALA A 253 -19.03 3.87 -13.80
N SER A 254 -20.10 4.19 -13.06
CA SER A 254 -20.10 5.28 -12.07
C SER A 254 -19.18 4.99 -10.88
N VAL A 255 -19.23 3.78 -10.35
CA VAL A 255 -18.39 3.33 -9.23
C VAL A 255 -16.92 3.30 -9.62
N VAL A 256 -16.60 2.79 -10.81
CA VAL A 256 -15.23 2.79 -11.35
C VAL A 256 -14.70 4.22 -11.48
N ARG A 257 -15.49 5.14 -12.04
CA ARG A 257 -15.07 6.55 -12.18
C ARG A 257 -14.81 7.22 -10.84
N GLN A 258 -15.66 6.99 -9.85
CA GLN A 258 -15.50 7.53 -8.49
C GLN A 258 -14.25 6.98 -7.81
N MET A 259 -14.02 5.66 -7.91
CA MET A 259 -12.83 4.99 -7.39
C MET A 259 -11.55 5.56 -8.03
N GLU A 260 -11.52 5.69 -9.36
CA GLU A 260 -10.38 6.29 -10.06
C GLU A 260 -10.18 7.75 -9.64
N GLY A 261 -11.27 8.51 -9.39
CA GLY A 261 -11.21 9.87 -8.84
C GLY A 261 -10.53 9.91 -7.46
N THR A 262 -10.88 8.99 -6.56
CA THR A 262 -10.21 8.85 -5.25
C THR A 262 -8.74 8.49 -5.41
N ILE A 263 -8.38 7.60 -6.34
CA ILE A 263 -6.99 7.28 -6.63
C ILE A 263 -6.22 8.51 -7.13
N LEU A 264 -6.79 9.28 -8.06
CA LEU A 264 -6.16 10.52 -8.55
C LEU A 264 -5.94 11.53 -7.42
N MET A 265 -6.83 11.58 -6.43
CA MET A 265 -6.65 12.37 -5.21
C MET A 265 -5.47 11.86 -4.38
N HIS A 266 -5.34 10.54 -4.17
CA HIS A 266 -4.19 9.94 -3.49
C HIS A 266 -2.87 10.20 -4.22
N VAL A 267 -2.86 10.11 -5.55
CA VAL A 267 -1.71 10.49 -6.39
C VAL A 267 -1.34 11.95 -6.18
N SER A 268 -2.30 12.87 -6.28
CA SER A 268 -2.06 14.30 -6.06
C SER A 268 -1.49 14.58 -4.66
N PHE A 269 -2.03 13.91 -3.63
CA PHE A 269 -1.51 14.02 -2.26
C PHE A 269 -0.08 13.48 -2.15
N ALA A 270 0.21 12.30 -2.69
CA ALA A 270 1.54 11.70 -2.64
C ALA A 270 2.58 12.57 -3.35
N VAL A 271 2.25 13.13 -4.52
CA VAL A 271 3.14 14.04 -5.28
C VAL A 271 3.32 15.39 -4.58
N LYS A 272 2.34 15.86 -3.81
CA LYS A 272 2.51 17.05 -2.96
C LYS A 272 3.54 16.81 -1.85
N GLN A 273 3.53 15.61 -1.26
CA GLN A 273 4.46 15.21 -0.20
C GLN A 273 5.86 14.89 -0.72
N ASP A 274 5.96 14.21 -1.86
CA ASP A 274 7.22 13.85 -2.51
C ASP A 274 7.22 14.29 -3.98
N SER A 275 7.94 15.37 -4.28
CA SER A 275 8.05 15.89 -5.65
C SER A 275 8.79 14.95 -6.60
N SER A 276 9.68 14.08 -6.09
CA SER A 276 10.41 13.13 -6.94
C SER A 276 9.47 12.10 -7.59
N LEU A 277 8.38 11.74 -6.89
CA LEU A 277 7.34 10.89 -7.42
C LEU A 277 6.64 11.52 -8.64
N GLY A 278 6.32 12.81 -8.57
CA GLY A 278 5.71 13.54 -9.68
C GLY A 278 6.63 13.61 -10.91
N GLN A 279 7.93 13.85 -10.69
CA GLN A 279 8.92 13.84 -11.78
C GLN A 279 9.03 12.46 -12.44
N GLU A 280 9.07 11.39 -11.64
CA GLU A 280 9.13 10.02 -12.14
C GLU A 280 7.86 9.66 -12.92
N MET A 281 6.66 10.02 -12.42
CA MET A 281 5.40 9.79 -13.13
C MET A 281 5.38 10.45 -14.51
N ILE A 282 5.80 11.71 -14.60
CA ILE A 282 5.90 12.43 -15.88
C ILE A 282 6.93 11.75 -16.80
N ALA A 283 8.08 11.36 -16.27
CA ALA A 283 9.14 10.71 -17.04
C ALA A 283 8.70 9.35 -17.60
N VAL A 284 8.01 8.53 -16.80
CA VAL A 284 7.49 7.22 -17.20
C VAL A 284 6.46 7.36 -18.32
N VAL A 285 5.44 8.20 -18.14
CA VAL A 285 4.38 8.37 -19.15
C VAL A 285 4.94 8.93 -20.46
N ARG A 286 5.97 9.79 -20.39
CA ARG A 286 6.63 10.35 -21.59
C ARG A 286 7.49 9.32 -22.33
N SER A 287 8.06 8.35 -21.64
CA SER A 287 9.07 7.44 -22.20
C SER A 287 8.51 6.09 -22.63
N ASP A 288 7.37 5.67 -22.09
CA ASP A 288 6.73 4.38 -22.40
C ASP A 288 5.33 4.62 -22.99
N LEU A 289 5.23 4.66 -24.32
CA LEU A 289 3.95 4.75 -25.03
C LEU A 289 3.07 3.51 -24.79
N GLY A 290 3.64 2.36 -24.42
CA GLY A 290 2.88 1.17 -24.01
C GLY A 290 2.15 1.36 -22.67
N ALA A 291 2.62 2.28 -21.83
CA ALA A 291 1.93 2.70 -20.62
C ALA A 291 0.96 3.88 -20.85
N PHE A 292 0.90 4.45 -22.06
CA PHE A 292 0.02 5.56 -22.38
C PHE A 292 -1.42 5.08 -22.63
N ASN A 293 -2.33 5.48 -21.74
CA ASN A 293 -3.74 5.13 -21.80
C ASN A 293 -4.59 6.23 -21.12
N HIS A 294 -5.90 6.02 -21.05
CA HIS A 294 -6.81 7.02 -20.46
C HIS A 294 -6.48 7.36 -19.00
N PHE A 295 -5.98 6.41 -18.22
CA PHE A 295 -5.60 6.61 -16.82
C PHE A 295 -4.26 7.36 -16.71
N SER A 296 -3.29 7.10 -17.59
CA SER A 296 -2.05 7.89 -17.64
C SER A 296 -2.30 9.36 -17.96
N VAL A 297 -3.23 9.63 -18.88
CA VAL A 297 -3.70 11.00 -19.17
C VAL A 297 -4.33 11.63 -17.92
N ALA A 298 -5.22 10.90 -17.24
CA ALA A 298 -5.85 11.39 -16.01
C ALA A 298 -4.84 11.68 -14.89
N ILE A 299 -3.78 10.86 -14.75
CA ILE A 299 -2.69 11.13 -13.82
C ILE A 299 -1.95 12.42 -14.18
N LEU A 300 -1.54 12.61 -15.44
CA LEU A 300 -0.83 13.83 -15.84
C LEU A 300 -1.69 15.09 -15.66
N LEU A 301 -2.99 15.02 -15.97
CA LEU A 301 -3.93 16.11 -15.70
C LEU A 301 -4.10 16.35 -14.19
N SER A 302 -4.17 15.30 -13.36
CA SER A 302 -4.24 15.44 -11.91
C SER A 302 -2.96 16.03 -11.32
N VAL A 303 -1.79 15.63 -11.80
CA VAL A 303 -0.49 16.19 -11.39
C VAL A 303 -0.34 17.64 -11.86
N ALA A 304 -0.89 18.00 -13.03
CA ALA A 304 -0.87 19.36 -13.55
C ALA A 304 -1.62 20.38 -12.66
N THR A 305 -2.53 19.91 -11.79
CA THR A 305 -3.19 20.77 -10.78
C THR A 305 -2.21 21.32 -9.74
N ILE A 306 -1.04 20.68 -9.59
CA ILE A 306 0.03 21.11 -8.69
C ILE A 306 0.90 22.12 -9.45
N ARG A 307 0.88 23.40 -9.03
CA ARG A 307 1.50 24.54 -9.74
C ARG A 307 2.92 24.27 -10.29
N ARG A 308 3.81 23.66 -9.51
CA ARG A 308 5.21 23.36 -9.92
C ARG A 308 5.35 22.29 -11.01
N PHE A 309 4.33 21.46 -11.22
CA PHE A 309 4.30 20.41 -12.23
C PHE A 309 3.39 20.73 -13.41
N ASN A 310 2.67 21.86 -13.35
CA ASN A 310 1.68 22.25 -14.33
C ASN A 310 2.27 22.28 -15.75
N GLU A 311 3.29 23.11 -15.99
CA GLU A 311 3.93 23.23 -17.31
C GLU A 311 4.55 21.90 -17.77
N SER A 312 5.26 21.19 -16.89
CA SER A 312 5.91 19.92 -17.23
C SER A 312 4.91 18.81 -17.61
N SER A 313 3.76 18.75 -16.92
CA SER A 313 2.74 17.72 -17.16
C SER A 313 1.94 18.00 -18.43
N ILE A 314 1.51 19.27 -18.60
CA ILE A 314 0.83 19.71 -19.82
C ILE A 314 1.76 19.60 -21.03
N GLY A 315 3.03 20.00 -20.88
CA GLY A 315 4.07 19.85 -21.88
C GLY A 315 4.34 18.39 -22.26
N ALA A 316 4.30 17.46 -21.31
CA ALA A 316 4.43 16.03 -21.58
C ALA A 316 3.26 15.49 -22.41
N LEU A 317 2.01 15.79 -22.02
CA LEU A 317 0.82 15.41 -22.80
C LEU A 317 0.88 15.97 -24.23
N LYS A 318 1.21 17.26 -24.34
CA LYS A 318 1.36 17.96 -25.62
C LYS A 318 2.43 17.31 -26.50
N SER A 319 3.59 17.00 -25.93
CA SER A 319 4.68 16.33 -26.65
C SER A 319 4.24 14.96 -27.17
N ILE A 320 3.56 14.14 -26.36
CA ILE A 320 3.10 12.81 -26.77
C ILE A 320 2.12 12.91 -27.94
N VAL A 321 1.15 13.83 -27.87
CA VAL A 321 0.19 14.07 -28.97
C VAL A 321 0.91 14.52 -30.23
N VAL A 322 1.73 15.56 -30.14
CA VAL A 322 2.42 16.10 -31.32
C VAL A 322 3.30 15.05 -31.97
N THR A 323 4.08 14.31 -31.18
CA THR A 323 4.93 13.23 -31.69
C THR A 323 4.10 12.14 -32.37
N ALA A 324 3.04 11.62 -31.72
CA ALA A 324 2.23 10.55 -32.32
C ALA A 324 1.53 10.97 -33.63
N PHE A 325 1.05 12.21 -33.71
CA PHE A 325 0.34 12.73 -34.89
C PHE A 325 1.30 13.11 -36.02
N GLU A 326 2.43 13.75 -35.72
CA GLU A 326 3.43 14.07 -36.73
C GLU A 326 4.11 12.79 -37.23
N ASP A 327 4.40 11.81 -36.37
CA ASP A 327 4.98 10.52 -36.79
C ASP A 327 4.03 9.75 -37.72
N GLU A 328 2.73 9.71 -37.41
CA GLU A 328 1.71 9.13 -38.32
C GLU A 328 1.68 9.85 -39.66
N LYS A 329 1.69 11.18 -39.65
CA LYS A 329 1.69 11.99 -40.87
C LYS A 329 2.94 11.75 -41.71
N HIS A 330 4.13 11.81 -41.10
CA HIS A 330 5.40 11.55 -41.79
C HIS A 330 5.47 10.11 -42.31
N ALA A 331 4.96 9.14 -41.55
CA ALA A 331 4.91 7.74 -41.98
C ALA A 331 4.00 7.55 -43.19
N ARG A 332 2.81 8.16 -43.18
CA ARG A 332 1.85 8.14 -44.30
C ARG A 332 2.45 8.76 -45.56
N ASP A 333 3.12 9.89 -45.44
CA ASP A 333 3.67 10.64 -46.56
C ASP A 333 4.98 10.01 -47.10
N SER A 334 5.62 9.15 -46.30
CA SER A 334 6.86 8.45 -46.69
C SER A 334 6.60 7.27 -47.62
N LYS A 335 7.17 7.35 -48.82
CA LYS A 335 7.16 6.24 -49.79
C LYS A 335 8.12 5.11 -49.44
N TRP A 336 9.08 5.35 -48.54
CA TRP A 336 10.13 4.41 -48.16
C TRP A 336 9.73 3.47 -47.02
N LEU A 337 8.73 3.86 -46.22
CA LEU A 337 8.30 3.07 -45.08
C LEU A 337 7.41 1.90 -45.55
N PRO A 338 7.65 0.67 -45.05
CA PRO A 338 6.76 -0.46 -45.27
C PRO A 338 5.36 -0.18 -44.73
N ASP A 339 4.33 -0.75 -45.37
CA ASP A 339 2.94 -0.58 -44.95
C ASP A 339 2.71 -1.09 -43.51
N SER A 340 3.42 -2.14 -43.09
CA SER A 340 3.37 -2.64 -41.71
C SER A 340 3.79 -1.60 -40.66
N SER A 341 4.80 -0.78 -40.98
CA SER A 341 5.28 0.29 -40.11
C SER A 341 4.32 1.47 -40.11
N LYS A 342 3.74 1.82 -41.27
CA LYS A 342 2.70 2.86 -41.36
C LYS A 342 1.48 2.51 -40.53
N ASP A 343 1.05 1.24 -40.59
CA ASP A 343 -0.04 0.73 -39.77
C ASP A 343 0.26 0.81 -38.28
N GLU A 344 1.50 0.57 -37.86
CA GLU A 344 1.94 0.71 -36.47
C GLU A 344 1.83 2.16 -35.99
N PHE A 345 2.40 3.13 -36.70
CA PHE A 345 2.27 4.56 -36.35
C PHE A 345 0.81 5.02 -36.31
N ARG A 346 -0.02 4.54 -37.24
CA ARG A 346 -1.46 4.82 -37.26
C ARG A 346 -2.18 4.23 -36.04
N ARG A 347 -1.83 3.01 -35.62
CA ARG A 347 -2.40 2.39 -34.41
C ARG A 347 -1.99 3.15 -33.15
N ILE A 348 -0.73 3.57 -33.05
CA ILE A 348 -0.22 4.37 -31.92
C ILE A 348 -1.00 5.69 -31.84
N SER A 349 -1.09 6.43 -32.94
CA SER A 349 -1.80 7.71 -32.99
C SER A 349 -3.28 7.57 -32.62
N LYS A 350 -3.98 6.55 -33.16
CA LYS A 350 -5.37 6.24 -32.78
C LYS A 350 -5.51 5.83 -31.31
N SER A 351 -4.53 5.13 -30.75
CA SER A 351 -4.53 4.76 -29.34
C SER A 351 -4.42 6.01 -28.45
N VAL A 352 -3.50 6.91 -28.79
CA VAL A 352 -3.29 8.19 -28.09
C VAL A 352 -4.55 9.05 -28.15
N GLU A 353 -5.15 9.21 -29.32
CA GLU A 353 -6.40 9.96 -29.51
C GLU A 353 -7.53 9.39 -28.63
N LYS A 354 -7.75 8.06 -28.69
CA LYS A 354 -8.78 7.39 -27.90
C LYS A 354 -8.56 7.52 -26.40
N ALA A 355 -7.31 7.40 -25.95
CA ALA A 355 -6.94 7.55 -24.55
C ALA A 355 -7.28 8.96 -24.04
N LEU A 356 -6.95 10.00 -24.81
CA LEU A 356 -7.24 11.39 -24.47
C LEU A 356 -8.74 11.65 -24.42
N ILE A 357 -9.48 11.32 -25.48
CA ILE A 357 -10.92 11.53 -25.55
C ILE A 357 -11.63 10.81 -24.39
N ARG A 358 -11.24 9.58 -24.09
CA ARG A 358 -11.79 8.82 -22.95
C ARG A 358 -11.51 9.53 -21.62
N ALA A 359 -10.28 9.97 -21.38
CA ALA A 359 -9.90 10.63 -20.13
C ALA A 359 -10.65 11.96 -19.95
N ILE A 360 -10.75 12.76 -21.01
CA ILE A 360 -11.44 14.05 -21.03
C ILE A 360 -12.94 13.85 -20.77
N ASN A 361 -13.59 12.92 -21.46
CA ASN A 361 -15.02 12.65 -21.25
C ASN A 361 -15.34 12.13 -19.84
N GLN A 362 -14.36 11.52 -19.17
CA GLN A 362 -14.50 11.05 -17.78
C GLN A 362 -14.19 12.12 -16.73
N SER A 363 -13.73 13.32 -17.11
CA SER A 363 -13.39 14.40 -16.17
C SER A 363 -14.61 14.98 -15.42
N SER A 364 -15.82 14.74 -15.93
CA SER A 364 -17.08 15.27 -15.41
C SER A 364 -17.62 14.58 -14.16
N CYS A 365 -17.13 13.39 -13.80
CA CYS A 365 -17.69 12.57 -12.73
C CYS A 365 -16.62 12.21 -11.69
N GLY A 366 -16.60 12.92 -10.56
CA GLY A 366 -15.67 12.66 -9.45
C GLY A 366 -14.22 13.12 -9.69
N ARG A 367 -13.97 13.87 -10.77
CA ARG A 367 -12.64 14.38 -11.18
C ARG A 367 -12.63 15.89 -11.47
N GLU A 368 -13.57 16.62 -10.88
CA GLU A 368 -13.74 18.06 -11.15
C GLU A 368 -12.47 18.88 -10.88
N ASN A 369 -11.59 18.39 -10.00
CA ASN A 369 -10.30 18.99 -9.71
C ASN A 369 -9.36 19.06 -10.92
N VAL A 370 -9.52 18.22 -11.94
CA VAL A 370 -8.64 18.19 -13.12
C VAL A 370 -9.11 19.12 -14.25
N VAL A 371 -10.31 19.69 -14.14
CA VAL A 371 -10.94 20.51 -15.18
C VAL A 371 -10.08 21.70 -15.62
N PRO A 372 -9.45 22.49 -14.72
CA PRO A 372 -8.59 23.59 -15.15
C PRO A 372 -7.41 23.11 -16.00
N SER A 373 -6.84 21.95 -15.67
CA SER A 373 -5.73 21.35 -16.42
C SER A 373 -6.19 20.80 -17.79
N VAL A 374 -7.42 20.27 -17.88
CA VAL A 374 -8.02 19.87 -19.17
C VAL A 374 -8.20 21.09 -20.07
N LEU A 375 -8.73 22.19 -19.53
CA LEU A 375 -8.95 23.42 -20.29
C LEU A 375 -7.62 24.01 -20.79
N GLN A 376 -6.62 24.09 -19.90
CA GLN A 376 -5.27 24.54 -20.26
C GLN A 376 -4.65 23.65 -21.34
N PHE A 377 -4.81 22.33 -21.25
CA PHE A 377 -4.34 21.41 -22.27
C PHE A 377 -5.02 21.68 -23.62
N GLY A 378 -6.35 21.82 -23.65
CA GLY A 378 -7.11 22.14 -24.86
C GLY A 378 -6.61 23.42 -25.55
N PHE A 379 -6.44 24.51 -24.79
CA PHE A 379 -5.86 25.74 -25.33
C PHE A 379 -4.43 25.55 -25.85
N SER A 380 -3.60 24.80 -25.12
CA SER A 380 -2.21 24.55 -25.54
C SER A 380 -2.09 23.78 -26.86
N LEU A 381 -3.13 23.02 -27.24
CA LEU A 381 -3.24 22.35 -28.55
C LEU A 381 -3.67 23.33 -29.65
N LEU A 382 -4.60 24.24 -29.37
CA LEU A 382 -5.03 25.27 -30.33
C LEU A 382 -3.89 26.25 -30.66
N ASP A 383 -3.11 26.66 -29.65
CA ASP A 383 -1.97 27.57 -29.83
C ASP A 383 -0.89 27.01 -30.78
N LEU A 384 -0.77 25.67 -30.87
CA LEU A 384 0.16 25.03 -31.81
C LEU A 384 -0.20 25.26 -33.27
N VAL A 385 -1.50 25.36 -33.56
CA VAL A 385 -2.03 25.46 -34.91
C VAL A 385 -1.92 26.89 -35.41
N GLU A 386 -2.11 27.88 -34.54
CA GLU A 386 -1.91 29.30 -34.88
C GLU A 386 -0.45 29.63 -35.24
N GLY A 387 0.52 28.98 -34.58
CA GLY A 387 1.94 29.16 -34.88
C GLY A 387 2.38 28.59 -36.23
N LYS A 388 1.65 27.60 -36.76
CA LYS A 388 1.88 27.00 -38.09
C LYS A 388 0.86 27.55 -39.09
N LYS A 389 1.12 28.75 -39.65
CA LYS A 389 0.41 29.18 -40.87
C LYS A 389 0.65 28.12 -41.96
N SER A 390 -0.44 27.45 -42.37
CA SER A 390 -0.57 26.41 -43.42
C SER A 390 -0.51 24.94 -42.97
N GLY A 391 -1.62 24.22 -43.21
CA GLY A 391 -1.58 22.81 -43.62
C GLY A 391 -2.17 21.74 -42.69
N LEU A 392 -2.76 22.05 -41.54
CA LEU A 392 -3.34 21.05 -40.62
C LEU A 392 -4.87 20.89 -40.76
N ARG A 393 -5.45 21.24 -41.92
CA ARG A 393 -6.87 20.97 -42.19
C ARG A 393 -7.05 19.46 -42.34
N GLY A 394 -7.89 18.87 -41.48
CA GLY A 394 -8.03 17.42 -41.28
C GLY A 394 -8.09 16.61 -42.58
N SER A 395 -7.32 15.53 -42.63
CA SER A 395 -7.34 14.56 -43.73
C SER A 395 -8.48 13.55 -43.51
N SER A 396 -9.07 13.07 -44.61
CA SER A 396 -10.29 12.26 -44.70
C SER A 396 -10.22 10.84 -44.11
N ASP A 397 -9.37 10.56 -43.13
CA ASP A 397 -8.99 9.19 -42.72
C ASP A 397 -9.37 8.80 -41.26
N GLY A 398 -10.30 9.54 -40.65
CA GLY A 398 -10.93 9.17 -39.37
C GLY A 398 -10.08 9.41 -38.11
N LEU A 399 -8.90 10.03 -38.23
CA LEU A 399 -8.17 10.63 -37.11
C LEU A 399 -8.59 12.10 -36.96
N ILE A 400 -8.80 12.52 -35.72
CA ILE A 400 -9.17 13.89 -35.40
C ILE A 400 -7.90 14.76 -35.44
N GLY A 401 -7.85 15.81 -36.26
CA GLY A 401 -6.68 16.71 -36.30
C GLY A 401 -6.41 17.35 -34.93
N ILE A 402 -5.15 17.75 -34.66
CA ILE A 402 -4.74 18.35 -33.38
C ILE A 402 -5.63 19.56 -33.00
N GLU A 403 -6.02 20.36 -33.99
CA GLU A 403 -6.97 21.48 -33.82
C GLU A 403 -8.33 21.01 -33.31
N GLU A 404 -8.93 20.05 -33.99
CA GLU A 404 -10.24 19.49 -33.64
C GLU A 404 -10.20 18.76 -32.30
N LEU A 405 -9.09 18.11 -31.94
CA LEU A 405 -8.89 17.53 -30.62
C LEU A 405 -8.88 18.61 -29.53
N GLY A 406 -8.23 19.75 -29.80
CA GLY A 406 -8.28 20.94 -28.93
C GLY A 406 -9.70 21.47 -28.74
N ILE A 407 -10.45 21.62 -29.84
CA ILE A 407 -11.85 22.06 -29.83
C ILE A 407 -12.72 21.10 -29.00
N GLN A 408 -12.62 19.79 -29.26
CA GLN A 408 -13.39 18.78 -28.54
C GLN A 408 -13.04 18.73 -27.05
N THR A 409 -11.76 18.94 -26.71
CA THR A 409 -11.33 19.01 -25.31
C THR A 409 -12.02 20.15 -24.57
N ILE A 410 -12.06 21.34 -25.17
CA ILE A 410 -12.70 22.52 -24.59
C ILE A 410 -14.22 22.35 -24.54
N LYS A 411 -14.81 21.81 -25.62
CA LYS A 411 -16.26 21.55 -25.71
C LYS A 411 -16.72 20.57 -24.63
N ALA A 412 -15.98 19.48 -24.41
CA ALA A 412 -16.31 18.52 -23.36
C ALA A 412 -16.35 19.20 -21.98
N VAL A 413 -15.38 20.06 -21.67
CA VAL A 413 -15.40 20.82 -20.41
C VAL A 413 -16.61 21.76 -20.33
N PHE A 414 -16.92 22.47 -21.42
CA PHE A 414 -18.04 23.43 -21.48
C PHE A 414 -19.41 22.77 -21.30
N ASP A 415 -19.61 21.59 -21.91
CA ASP A 415 -20.86 20.85 -21.87
C ASP A 415 -21.14 20.28 -20.46
N PHE A 416 -20.10 19.83 -19.76
CA PHE A 416 -20.24 19.14 -18.46
C PHE A 416 -20.06 20.01 -17.22
N HIS A 417 -19.42 21.19 -17.30
CA HIS A 417 -19.09 21.99 -16.11
C HIS A 417 -19.66 23.41 -16.18
N GLU A 418 -20.75 23.65 -15.46
CA GLU A 418 -21.40 24.98 -15.37
C GLU A 418 -20.46 26.06 -14.81
N MET A 419 -19.60 25.72 -13.83
CA MET A 419 -18.58 26.63 -13.29
C MET A 419 -17.45 26.93 -14.28
N ALA A 420 -17.10 25.98 -15.16
CA ALA A 420 -16.08 26.19 -16.19
C ALA A 420 -16.59 27.13 -17.30
N ARG A 421 -17.92 27.27 -17.48
CA ARG A 421 -18.50 28.21 -18.46
C ARG A 421 -18.09 29.66 -18.18
N ASN A 422 -17.94 30.02 -16.91
CA ASN A 422 -17.48 31.35 -16.51
C ASN A 422 -15.99 31.56 -16.80
N GLU A 423 -15.14 30.56 -16.54
CA GLU A 423 -13.71 30.61 -16.87
C GLU A 423 -13.47 30.60 -18.38
N THR A 424 -14.23 29.79 -19.14
CA THR A 424 -14.21 29.81 -20.60
C THR A 424 -14.73 31.13 -21.16
N GLN A 425 -15.75 31.76 -20.57
CA GLN A 425 -16.20 33.10 -20.99
C GLN A 425 -15.15 34.19 -20.73
N ILE A 426 -14.38 34.07 -19.65
CA ILE A 426 -13.28 35.00 -19.34
C ILE A 426 -12.11 34.78 -20.30
N ALA A 427 -11.79 33.52 -20.63
CA ALA A 427 -10.79 33.18 -21.65
C ALA A 427 -11.24 33.61 -23.07
N ASP A 428 -12.52 33.41 -23.41
CA ASP A 428 -13.18 33.83 -24.66
C ASP A 428 -13.21 35.36 -24.83
N ARG A 429 -13.13 36.10 -23.72
CA ARG A 429 -12.97 37.56 -23.73
C ARG A 429 -11.54 38.01 -24.06
N ASN A 430 -10.54 37.14 -23.93
CA ASN A 430 -9.12 37.43 -24.15
C ASN A 430 -8.45 36.65 -25.30
N SER A 431 -9.05 35.60 -25.88
CA SER A 431 -8.51 34.90 -27.08
C SER A 431 -9.55 34.10 -27.90
N VAL A 432 -9.24 33.96 -29.20
CA VAL A 432 -9.55 32.98 -30.29
C VAL A 432 -10.86 32.15 -30.28
N VAL A 433 -11.43 31.78 -29.14
CA VAL A 433 -12.61 30.91 -28.98
C VAL A 433 -13.85 31.46 -29.69
N LYS A 434 -13.98 32.80 -29.76
CA LYS A 434 -15.10 33.49 -30.40
C LYS A 434 -15.32 33.15 -31.88
N ARG A 435 -14.28 32.73 -32.62
CA ARG A 435 -14.45 32.31 -34.03
C ARG A 435 -15.01 30.90 -34.19
N TYR A 436 -14.71 29.99 -33.26
CA TYR A 436 -15.04 28.57 -33.43
C TYR A 436 -16.40 28.19 -32.81
N LEU A 437 -16.87 28.93 -31.79
CA LEU A 437 -18.19 28.70 -31.19
C LEU A 437 -19.33 29.47 -31.86
N THR A 438 -19.05 30.37 -32.81
CA THR A 438 -20.09 31.12 -33.56
C THR A 438 -20.43 30.50 -34.91
N GLU A 439 -19.72 29.46 -35.36
CA GLU A 439 -19.94 28.78 -36.65
C GLU A 439 -20.45 27.33 -36.53
N SER A 440 -20.85 26.89 -35.33
CA SER A 440 -21.60 25.63 -35.08
C SER A 440 -22.98 25.96 -34.54
#